data_AF-A0A8I1R7F7-F1
#
_entry.id   AF-A0A8I1R7F7-F1
#
_cell.length_a   1.000
_cell.length_b   1.000
_cell.length_c   1.000
_cell.angle_alpha   90.00
_cell.angle_beta   90.00
_cell.angle_gamma   90.00
#
_symmetry.space_group_name_H-M   'P 1'
#
loop_
_entity.id
_entity.type
_entity.pdbx_description
1 polymer ?
#
loop_
_entity_poly.entity_id
_entity_poly.type
_entity_poly.pdbx_seq_one_letter_code
_entity_poly.pdbx_strand_id
1 'polypeptide(L)'
;MPAIASPKTLYRIDECPDLMADAIVGDENGNLVFLSIWARDTAVQEFLARLTLGRDEQGLDQFHILTEQGGSVPVFVGNVENLEKRSTRAYRRTLFGSLSNVWLFDRRCVRPDKANASALALLPRDSSHRTDRLWTLVRDTCPLPLLDPWRDLVLELLQAKSMLTRLPFALGPLEGHRLAIDVPTLTQALGGLIREDVLTAGTPPRRPHADLSLASPVAAVA
;
A
#
# COMPACT_ATOMS: atom_id res chain seq x y z
N MET A 1 1.66 10.91 28.12
CA MET A 1 0.70 11.63 27.27
C MET A 1 0.54 10.85 25.98
N PRO A 2 -0.67 10.42 25.58
CA PRO A 2 -0.85 9.96 24.22
C PRO A 2 -0.63 11.15 23.27
N ALA A 3 0.15 10.94 22.22
CA ALA A 3 0.35 11.95 21.18
C ALA A 3 -1.03 12.37 20.65
N ILE A 4 -1.27 13.68 20.63
CA ILE A 4 -2.47 14.26 20.01
C ILE A 4 -2.37 13.89 18.53
N ALA A 5 -3.10 12.86 18.12
CA ALA A 5 -3.22 12.50 16.72
C ALA A 5 -3.75 13.73 15.98
N SER A 6 -3.05 14.14 14.92
CA SER A 6 -3.52 15.19 14.01
C SER A 6 -4.99 14.95 13.66
N PRO A 7 -5.83 16.00 13.57
CA PRO A 7 -7.26 15.82 13.31
C PRO A 7 -7.44 14.96 12.06
N LYS A 8 -8.09 13.81 12.23
CA LYS A 8 -8.30 12.86 11.14
C LYS A 8 -9.42 13.42 10.26
N THR A 9 -9.05 13.97 9.11
CA THR A 9 -10.01 14.47 8.12
C THR A 9 -10.97 13.36 7.70
N LEU A 10 -12.26 13.66 7.76
CA LEU A 10 -13.33 12.83 7.21
C LEU A 10 -13.84 13.49 5.93
N TYR A 11 -13.90 12.72 4.86
CA TYR A 11 -14.39 13.11 3.54
C TYR A 11 -15.82 12.63 3.36
N ARG A 12 -16.66 13.45 2.74
CA ARG A 12 -18.05 13.07 2.44
C ARG A 12 -18.14 12.32 1.12
N ILE A 13 -19.07 11.38 1.02
CA ILE A 13 -19.47 10.74 -0.24
C ILE A 13 -20.76 11.42 -0.71
N ASP A 14 -20.75 12.00 -1.90
CA ASP A 14 -21.86 12.85 -2.37
C ASP A 14 -23.17 12.05 -2.52
N GLU A 15 -23.09 10.87 -3.13
CA GLU A 15 -24.21 9.97 -3.36
C GLU A 15 -24.71 9.25 -2.10
N CYS A 16 -23.96 9.37 -1.00
CA CYS A 16 -24.17 8.65 0.26
C CYS A 16 -23.85 9.57 1.45
N PRO A 17 -24.71 10.58 1.74
CA PRO A 17 -24.40 11.64 2.71
C PRO A 17 -24.25 11.16 4.15
N ASP A 18 -24.78 9.98 4.48
CA ASP A 18 -24.65 9.33 5.78
C ASP A 18 -23.31 8.58 5.96
N LEU A 19 -22.48 8.52 4.93
CA LEU A 19 -21.15 7.91 4.95
C LEU A 19 -20.05 8.95 5.00
N MET A 20 -19.06 8.68 5.85
CA MET A 20 -17.84 9.46 5.97
C MET A 20 -16.63 8.57 5.69
N ALA A 21 -15.79 8.94 4.73
CA ALA A 21 -14.54 8.24 4.43
C ALA A 21 -13.38 8.85 5.21
N ASP A 22 -12.49 8.05 5.79
CA ASP A 22 -11.26 8.54 6.45
C ASP A 22 -9.98 8.17 5.71
N ALA A 23 -10.09 7.30 4.70
CA ALA A 23 -9.02 6.94 3.78
C ALA A 23 -9.61 6.41 2.47
N ILE A 24 -9.02 6.83 1.36
CA ILE A 24 -9.31 6.29 0.04
C ILE A 24 -8.03 6.19 -0.78
N VAL A 25 -7.91 5.14 -1.58
CA VAL A 25 -6.82 4.93 -2.53
C VAL A 25 -7.43 4.46 -3.84
N GLY A 26 -7.02 5.07 -4.95
CA GLY A 26 -7.46 4.73 -6.30
C GLY A 26 -6.27 4.44 -7.23
N ASP A 27 -6.52 3.61 -8.24
CA ASP A 27 -5.54 3.31 -9.28
C ASP A 27 -5.46 4.41 -10.35
N GLU A 28 -4.67 4.15 -11.39
CA GLU A 28 -4.41 5.06 -12.51
C GLU A 28 -5.62 5.30 -13.41
N ASN A 29 -6.61 4.41 -13.34
CA ASN A 29 -7.88 4.56 -14.04
C ASN A 29 -8.95 5.19 -13.12
N GLY A 30 -8.59 5.54 -11.89
CA GLY A 30 -9.53 6.02 -10.87
C GLY A 30 -10.37 4.90 -10.23
N ASN A 31 -10.03 3.63 -10.45
CA ASN A 31 -10.73 2.52 -9.82
C ASN A 31 -10.39 2.46 -8.33
N LEU A 32 -11.37 2.02 -7.54
CA LEU A 32 -11.26 1.84 -6.11
C LEU A 32 -10.28 0.72 -5.76
N VAL A 33 -9.20 1.06 -5.07
CA VAL A 33 -8.25 0.09 -4.49
C VAL A 33 -8.50 -0.09 -3.00
N PHE A 34 -8.79 0.99 -2.27
CA PHE A 34 -9.10 0.95 -0.85
C PHE A 34 -10.05 2.07 -0.46
N LEU A 35 -11.02 1.75 0.39
CA LEU A 35 -11.93 2.70 1.02
C LEU A 35 -12.15 2.29 2.47
N SER A 36 -11.96 3.23 3.39
CA SER A 36 -12.38 3.10 4.79
C SER A 36 -13.45 4.11 5.08
N ILE A 37 -14.63 3.61 5.47
CA ILE A 37 -15.83 4.40 5.75
C ILE A 37 -16.36 4.17 7.15
N TRP A 38 -17.01 5.20 7.66
CA TRP A 38 -17.69 5.26 8.95
C TRP A 38 -19.14 5.63 8.71
N ALA A 39 -20.06 4.81 9.21
CA ALA A 39 -21.49 5.06 9.11
C ALA A 39 -22.28 4.18 10.09
N ARG A 40 -23.60 4.40 10.17
CA ARG A 40 -24.52 3.48 10.83
C ARG A 40 -24.66 2.21 10.00
N ASP A 41 -24.95 1.08 10.67
CA ASP A 41 -25.08 -0.22 10.00
C ASP A 41 -26.07 -0.18 8.82
N THR A 42 -27.19 0.55 8.93
CA THR A 42 -28.17 0.67 7.83
C THR A 42 -27.61 1.35 6.59
N ALA A 43 -26.93 2.49 6.76
CA ALA A 43 -26.33 3.23 5.65
C ALA A 43 -25.18 2.44 5.01
N VAL A 44 -24.39 1.70 5.82
CA VAL A 44 -23.38 0.78 5.30
C VAL A 44 -24.02 -0.33 4.44
N GLN A 45 -25.11 -0.95 4.89
CA GLN A 45 -25.75 -2.02 4.12
C GLN A 45 -26.35 -1.50 2.83
N GLU A 46 -27.00 -0.34 2.86
CA GLU A 46 -27.52 0.31 1.65
C GLU A 46 -26.39 0.58 0.66
N PHE A 47 -25.29 1.19 1.10
CA PHE A 47 -24.13 1.45 0.25
C PHE A 47 -23.60 0.17 -0.41
N LEU A 48 -23.38 -0.90 0.36
CA LEU A 48 -22.89 -2.17 -0.18
C LEU A 48 -23.87 -2.84 -1.16
N ALA A 49 -25.16 -2.72 -0.90
CA ALA A 49 -26.19 -3.21 -1.82
C ALA A 49 -26.14 -2.44 -3.14
N ARG A 50 -26.04 -1.11 -3.08
CA ARG A 50 -25.91 -0.25 -4.27
C ARG A 50 -24.64 -0.56 -5.07
N LEU A 51 -23.50 -0.79 -4.42
CA LEU A 51 -22.28 -1.24 -5.10
C LEU A 51 -22.52 -2.56 -5.84
N THR A 52 -23.20 -3.53 -5.22
CA THR A 52 -23.49 -4.84 -5.82
C THR A 52 -24.40 -4.73 -7.05
N LEU A 53 -25.35 -3.80 -7.04
CA LEU A 53 -26.23 -3.52 -8.19
C LEU A 53 -25.50 -2.81 -9.34
N GLY A 54 -24.39 -2.12 -9.08
CA GLY A 54 -23.55 -1.52 -10.13
C GLY A 54 -24.32 -0.52 -11.01
N ARG A 55 -24.58 -0.90 -12.26
CA ARG A 55 -25.27 -0.05 -13.26
C ARG A 55 -26.79 -0.22 -13.28
N ASP A 56 -27.33 -1.16 -12.51
CA ASP A 56 -28.77 -1.39 -12.43
C ASP A 56 -29.48 -0.21 -11.76
N GLU A 57 -30.81 -0.20 -11.81
CA GLU A 57 -31.61 0.83 -11.15
C GLU A 57 -31.27 0.91 -9.66
N GLN A 58 -30.96 2.13 -9.17
CA GLN A 58 -30.46 2.41 -7.81
C GLN A 58 -29.04 1.90 -7.49
N GLY A 59 -28.35 1.29 -8.46
CA GLY A 59 -26.96 0.89 -8.33
C GLY A 59 -25.98 2.05 -8.21
N LEU A 60 -24.73 1.71 -7.89
CA LEU A 60 -23.62 2.65 -7.77
C LEU A 60 -22.34 2.02 -8.32
N ASP A 61 -21.97 2.34 -9.56
CA ASP A 61 -20.70 1.93 -10.19
C ASP A 61 -19.60 3.00 -10.12
N GLN A 62 -19.97 4.21 -9.70
CA GLN A 62 -19.07 5.31 -9.37
C GLN A 62 -19.66 6.17 -8.25
N PHE A 63 -18.81 6.83 -7.48
CA PHE A 63 -19.23 7.83 -6.48
C PHE A 63 -18.19 8.94 -6.36
N HIS A 64 -18.57 10.06 -5.74
CA HIS A 64 -17.72 11.23 -5.61
C HIS A 64 -17.29 11.47 -4.17
N ILE A 65 -15.99 11.68 -3.98
CA ILE A 65 -15.42 12.13 -2.72
C ILE A 65 -15.32 13.65 -2.73
N LEU A 66 -15.98 14.28 -1.76
CA LEU A 66 -15.88 15.72 -1.53
C LEU A 66 -14.62 16.03 -0.70
N THR A 67 -13.69 16.75 -1.30
CA THR A 67 -12.44 17.17 -0.64
C THR A 67 -12.66 18.42 0.21
N GLU A 68 -11.79 18.68 1.18
CA GLU A 68 -11.86 19.88 2.04
C GLU A 68 -11.81 21.19 1.24
N GLN A 69 -11.20 21.16 0.04
CA GLN A 69 -11.08 22.30 -0.86
C GLN A 69 -12.34 22.54 -1.70
N GLY A 70 -13.42 21.79 -1.45
CA GLY A 70 -14.65 21.84 -2.24
C GLY A 70 -14.56 21.13 -3.59
N GLY A 71 -13.48 20.37 -3.83
CA GLY A 71 -13.35 19.54 -5.02
C GLY A 71 -14.21 18.29 -4.93
N SER A 72 -14.73 17.84 -6.07
CA SER A 72 -15.43 16.57 -6.21
C SER A 72 -14.57 15.62 -7.03
N VAL A 73 -14.10 14.53 -6.42
CA VAL A 73 -13.22 13.56 -7.06
C VAL A 73 -13.98 12.27 -7.36
N PRO A 74 -14.11 11.87 -8.63
CA PRO A 74 -14.79 10.63 -8.98
C PRO A 74 -13.95 9.41 -8.59
N VAL A 75 -14.64 8.37 -8.12
CA VAL A 75 -14.08 7.08 -7.77
C VAL A 75 -14.92 6.01 -8.45
N PHE A 76 -14.29 5.22 -9.31
CA PHE A 76 -14.95 4.12 -10.01
C PHE A 76 -14.87 2.86 -9.16
N VAL A 77 -15.97 2.16 -8.97
CA VAL A 77 -16.00 0.96 -8.13
C VAL A 77 -15.25 -0.21 -8.79
N GLY A 78 -15.23 -0.24 -10.12
CA GLY A 78 -14.61 -1.32 -10.88
C GLY A 78 -15.37 -2.63 -10.72
N ASN A 79 -14.65 -3.76 -10.69
CA ASN A 79 -15.27 -5.07 -10.42
C ASN A 79 -15.42 -5.28 -8.92
N VAL A 80 -16.66 -5.26 -8.42
CA VAL A 80 -17.00 -5.49 -7.00
C VAL A 80 -16.54 -6.87 -6.50
N GLU A 81 -16.47 -7.88 -7.37
CA GLU A 81 -15.97 -9.21 -6.99
C GLU A 81 -14.49 -9.22 -6.58
N ASN A 82 -13.74 -8.20 -7.02
CA ASN A 82 -12.35 -7.99 -6.63
C ASN A 82 -12.23 -7.26 -5.28
N LEU A 83 -13.33 -6.77 -4.69
CA LEU A 83 -13.32 -6.10 -3.40
C LEU A 83 -13.63 -7.09 -2.27
N GLU A 84 -12.76 -7.10 -1.27
CA GLU A 84 -13.00 -7.74 0.02
C GLU A 84 -13.49 -6.71 1.03
N LYS A 85 -14.40 -7.16 1.90
CA LYS A 85 -14.97 -6.37 2.99
C LYS A 85 -14.40 -6.83 4.32
N ARG A 86 -13.96 -5.88 5.14
CA ARG A 86 -13.75 -6.07 6.59
C ARG A 86 -14.55 -5.02 7.35
N SER A 87 -15.10 -5.39 8.50
CA SER A 87 -15.91 -4.47 9.30
C SER A 87 -15.64 -4.65 10.78
N THR A 88 -15.62 -3.54 11.52
CA THR A 88 -15.56 -3.52 12.97
C THR A 88 -16.64 -2.61 13.54
N ARG A 89 -17.26 -3.06 14.64
CA ARG A 89 -18.19 -2.23 15.42
C ARG A 89 -17.39 -1.45 16.45
N ALA A 90 -16.85 -0.32 16.01
CA ALA A 90 -15.95 0.51 16.81
C ALA A 90 -16.64 1.16 18.02
N TYR A 91 -17.87 1.68 17.84
CA TYR A 91 -18.63 2.31 18.92
C TYR A 91 -20.01 1.68 19.05
N ARG A 92 -20.22 0.95 20.15
CA ARG A 92 -21.51 0.34 20.49
C ARG A 92 -22.22 1.25 21.49
N ARG A 93 -23.53 1.45 21.32
CA ARG A 93 -24.41 2.23 22.23
C ARG A 93 -24.07 3.72 22.34
N THR A 94 -23.82 4.40 21.22
CA THR A 94 -23.78 5.87 21.22
C THR A 94 -25.21 6.43 21.25
N LEU A 95 -25.38 7.72 21.56
CA LEU A 95 -26.65 8.44 21.41
C LEU A 95 -27.24 8.34 19.99
N PHE A 96 -26.38 8.06 19.02
CA PHE A 96 -26.68 7.93 17.60
C PHE A 96 -26.67 6.46 17.13
N GLY A 97 -26.84 5.49 18.04
CA GLY A 97 -26.82 4.08 17.70
C GLY A 97 -25.40 3.50 17.61
N SER A 98 -25.21 2.45 16.80
CA SER A 98 -23.89 1.83 16.62
C SER A 98 -23.22 2.38 15.36
N LEU A 99 -21.98 2.84 15.53
CA LEU A 99 -21.14 3.29 14.43
C LEU A 99 -20.18 2.16 14.05
N SER A 100 -20.22 1.76 12.78
CA SER A 100 -19.31 0.77 12.22
C SER A 100 -18.25 1.44 11.35
N ASN A 101 -17.05 0.88 11.41
CA ASN A 101 -16.01 1.14 10.42
C ASN A 101 -16.00 -0.04 9.45
N VAL A 102 -16.06 0.25 8.15
CA VAL A 102 -15.96 -0.74 7.08
C VAL A 102 -14.81 -0.40 6.16
N TRP A 103 -14.00 -1.40 5.85
CA TRP A 103 -12.96 -1.36 4.84
C TRP A 103 -13.40 -2.17 3.63
N LEU A 104 -13.35 -1.55 2.46
CA LEU A 104 -13.42 -2.19 1.16
C LEU A 104 -12.06 -2.08 0.51
N PHE A 105 -11.52 -3.19 0.01
CA PHE A 105 -10.19 -3.20 -0.56
C PHE A 105 -10.03 -4.27 -1.63
N ASP A 106 -9.23 -3.97 -2.65
CA ASP A 106 -8.87 -4.94 -3.67
C ASP A 106 -8.16 -6.15 -3.03
N ARG A 107 -8.59 -7.36 -3.38
CA ARG A 107 -8.04 -8.64 -2.87
C ARG A 107 -6.54 -8.76 -3.05
N ARG A 108 -5.97 -8.12 -4.08
CA ARG A 108 -4.53 -8.04 -4.34
C ARG A 108 -3.75 -7.31 -3.26
N CYS A 109 -4.42 -6.56 -2.38
CA CYS A 109 -3.82 -5.95 -1.18
C CYS A 109 -3.48 -6.98 -0.09
N VAL A 110 -4.08 -8.17 -0.13
CA VAL A 110 -3.87 -9.24 0.87
C VAL A 110 -3.16 -10.44 0.25
N ARG A 111 -3.49 -10.79 -1.00
CA ARG A 111 -2.91 -11.93 -1.70
C ARG A 111 -2.42 -11.49 -3.08
N PRO A 112 -1.11 -11.57 -3.37
CA PRO A 112 -0.60 -11.33 -4.70
C PRO A 112 -1.28 -12.19 -5.75
N ASP A 113 -1.57 -11.60 -6.90
CA ASP A 113 -1.94 -12.34 -8.10
C ASP A 113 -0.67 -12.89 -8.74
N LYS A 114 -0.32 -14.12 -8.34
CA LYS A 114 0.87 -14.82 -8.84
C LYS A 114 0.76 -15.21 -10.32
N ALA A 115 -0.45 -15.36 -10.86
CA ALA A 115 -0.63 -15.70 -12.27
C ALA A 115 -0.23 -14.52 -13.16
N ASN A 116 -0.54 -13.29 -12.73
CA ASN A 116 -0.20 -12.06 -13.44
C ASN A 116 1.03 -11.33 -12.87
N ALA A 117 1.77 -11.97 -11.95
CA ALA A 117 2.89 -11.38 -11.21
C ALA A 117 2.63 -9.95 -10.71
N SER A 118 1.42 -9.73 -10.16
CA SER A 118 0.94 -8.41 -9.74
C SER A 118 0.43 -8.42 -8.30
N ALA A 119 0.60 -7.29 -7.61
CA ALA A 119 0.10 -7.10 -6.26
C ALA A 119 -0.12 -5.62 -5.96
N LEU A 120 -0.89 -5.36 -4.91
CA LEU A 120 -1.11 -4.01 -4.39
C LEU A 120 -0.62 -3.98 -2.94
N ALA A 121 -0.09 -2.84 -2.52
CA ALA A 121 0.25 -2.60 -1.12
C ALA A 121 -0.34 -1.28 -0.64
N LEU A 122 -0.92 -1.31 0.56
CA LEU A 122 -1.41 -0.15 1.28
C LEU A 122 -0.47 0.10 2.45
N LEU A 123 0.16 1.27 2.49
CA LEU A 123 1.15 1.62 3.50
C LEU A 123 0.77 2.95 4.15
N PRO A 124 1.01 3.13 5.47
CA PRO A 124 0.98 4.47 6.06
C PRO A 124 2.01 5.37 5.38
N ARG A 125 1.63 6.63 5.09
CA ARG A 125 2.50 7.60 4.39
C ARG A 125 3.83 7.86 5.09
N ASP A 126 3.87 7.73 6.42
CA ASP A 126 5.05 7.99 7.24
C ASP A 126 5.67 6.71 7.81
N SER A 127 5.45 5.57 7.15
CA SER A 127 5.97 4.28 7.61
C SER A 127 7.49 4.19 7.47
N SER A 128 8.19 4.02 8.60
CA SER A 128 9.62 3.72 8.66
C SER A 128 9.99 2.38 8.00
N HIS A 129 9.03 1.46 7.88
CA HIS A 129 9.22 0.11 7.34
C HIS A 129 8.79 -0.02 5.88
N ARG A 130 8.63 1.10 5.15
CA ARG A 130 8.18 1.10 3.75
C ARG A 130 9.01 0.14 2.89
N THR A 131 10.34 0.26 2.91
CA THR A 131 11.25 -0.54 2.09
C THR A 131 11.11 -2.04 2.38
N ASP A 132 11.07 -2.43 3.66
CA ASP A 132 10.95 -3.85 4.06
C ASP A 132 9.60 -4.46 3.66
N ARG A 133 8.52 -3.66 3.73
CA ARG A 133 7.18 -4.08 3.31
C ARG A 133 7.10 -4.26 1.80
N LEU A 134 7.64 -3.31 1.03
CA LEU A 134 7.71 -3.43 -0.43
C LEU A 134 8.60 -4.60 -0.86
N TRP A 135 9.71 -4.84 -0.16
CA TRP A 135 10.56 -6.01 -0.44
C TRP A 135 9.84 -7.33 -0.20
N THR A 136 9.10 -7.44 0.90
CA THR A 136 8.28 -8.62 1.17
C THR A 136 7.23 -8.83 0.07
N LEU A 137 6.54 -7.76 -0.35
CA LEU A 137 5.58 -7.83 -1.46
C LEU A 137 6.24 -8.35 -2.74
N VAL A 138 7.43 -7.84 -3.09
CA VAL A 138 8.19 -8.26 -4.27
C VAL A 138 8.56 -9.74 -4.20
N ARG A 139 9.11 -10.20 -3.07
CA ARG A 139 9.45 -11.63 -2.89
C ARG A 139 8.23 -12.54 -2.95
N ASP A 140 7.11 -12.13 -2.38
CA ASP A 140 5.89 -12.93 -2.35
C ASP A 140 5.20 -13.04 -3.73
N THR A 141 5.42 -12.05 -4.59
CA THR A 141 4.79 -11.91 -5.92
C THR A 141 5.67 -12.44 -7.04
N CYS A 142 6.99 -12.24 -6.97
CA CYS A 142 7.92 -12.58 -8.02
C CYS A 142 8.14 -14.11 -8.09
N PRO A 143 8.09 -14.73 -9.27
CA PRO A 143 8.38 -16.16 -9.41
C PRO A 143 9.88 -16.49 -9.35
N LEU A 144 10.76 -15.47 -9.44
CA LEU A 144 12.21 -15.66 -9.41
C LEU A 144 12.73 -15.75 -7.97
N PRO A 145 13.76 -16.57 -7.70
CA PRO A 145 14.37 -16.66 -6.37
C PRO A 145 15.23 -15.43 -6.09
N LEU A 146 14.61 -14.39 -5.51
CA LEU A 146 15.29 -13.16 -5.13
C LEU A 146 15.96 -13.29 -3.75
N LEU A 147 17.22 -12.84 -3.65
CA LEU A 147 17.99 -12.89 -2.41
C LEU A 147 17.90 -11.56 -1.65
N ASP A 148 17.88 -11.61 -0.32
CA ASP A 148 17.79 -10.40 0.52
C ASP A 148 18.89 -9.35 0.30
N PRO A 149 20.16 -9.72 0.04
CA PRO A 149 21.18 -8.75 -0.30
C PRO A 149 20.90 -7.97 -1.59
N TRP A 150 20.04 -8.48 -2.47
CA TRP A 150 19.67 -7.82 -3.73
C TRP A 150 18.57 -6.78 -3.56
N ARG A 151 17.97 -6.68 -2.37
CA ARG A 151 16.76 -5.87 -2.10
C ARG A 151 16.84 -4.48 -2.71
N ASP A 152 17.86 -3.72 -2.37
CA ASP A 152 17.90 -2.29 -2.72
C ASP A 152 18.05 -2.11 -4.24
N LEU A 153 18.94 -2.88 -4.88
CA LEU A 153 19.12 -2.88 -6.34
C LEU A 153 17.87 -3.35 -7.10
N VAL A 154 17.19 -4.39 -6.61
CA VAL A 154 15.97 -4.90 -7.25
C VAL A 154 14.83 -3.91 -7.11
N LEU A 155 14.65 -3.27 -5.95
CA LEU A 155 13.63 -2.24 -5.77
C LEU A 155 13.88 -1.03 -6.67
N GLU A 156 15.13 -0.56 -6.77
CA GLU A 156 15.51 0.52 -7.68
C GLU A 156 15.23 0.15 -9.14
N LEU A 157 15.60 -1.06 -9.56
CA LEU A 157 15.34 -1.57 -10.91
C LEU A 157 13.84 -1.63 -11.23
N LEU A 158 13.02 -2.14 -10.31
CA LEU A 158 11.58 -2.23 -10.48
C LEU A 158 10.93 -0.85 -10.60
N GLN A 159 11.40 0.13 -9.84
CA GLN A 159 10.95 1.52 -9.94
C GLN A 159 11.39 2.16 -11.27
N ALA A 160 12.65 1.99 -11.65
CA ALA A 160 13.20 2.53 -12.90
C ALA A 160 12.48 1.97 -14.15
N LYS A 161 11.94 0.74 -14.06
CA LYS A 161 11.16 0.10 -15.12
C LYS A 161 9.65 0.25 -14.96
N SER A 162 9.18 1.10 -14.05
CA SER A 162 7.75 1.31 -13.75
C SER A 162 6.98 0.05 -13.36
N MET A 163 7.67 -1.00 -12.90
CA MET A 163 7.06 -2.23 -12.39
C MET A 163 6.61 -2.09 -10.94
N LEU A 164 7.26 -1.21 -10.17
CA LEU A 164 6.85 -0.81 -8.83
C LEU A 164 6.56 0.69 -8.82
N THR A 165 5.29 1.06 -8.72
CA THR A 165 4.84 2.45 -8.82
C THR A 165 3.94 2.83 -7.65
N ARG A 166 3.97 4.10 -7.25
CA ARG A 166 3.00 4.64 -6.30
C ARG A 166 1.68 4.87 -7.04
N LEU A 167 0.56 4.49 -6.43
CA LEU A 167 -0.75 4.80 -6.96
C LEU A 167 -0.99 6.32 -6.95
N PRO A 168 -1.61 6.89 -7.99
CA PRO A 168 -1.65 8.33 -8.20
C PRO A 168 -2.63 9.03 -7.26
N PHE A 169 -3.67 8.33 -6.80
CA PHE A 169 -4.70 8.91 -5.95
C PHE A 169 -4.73 8.25 -4.57
N ALA A 170 -4.58 9.07 -3.54
CA ALA A 170 -4.86 8.66 -2.18
C ALA A 170 -5.25 9.88 -1.32
N LEU A 171 -6.28 9.73 -0.49
CA LEU A 171 -6.64 10.69 0.57
C LEU A 171 -6.59 9.99 1.93
N GLY A 172 -6.29 10.77 2.97
CA GLY A 172 -6.09 10.25 4.32
C GLY A 172 -4.68 9.67 4.55
N PRO A 173 -4.49 8.88 5.61
CA PRO A 173 -3.17 8.50 6.13
C PRO A 173 -2.44 7.42 5.33
N LEU A 174 -3.10 6.82 4.34
CA LEU A 174 -2.55 5.73 3.55
C LEU A 174 -2.07 6.21 2.18
N GLU A 175 -1.10 5.49 1.63
CA GLU A 175 -0.72 5.52 0.22
C GLU A 175 -0.79 4.11 -0.36
N GLY A 176 -1.03 4.05 -1.67
CA GLY A 176 -1.00 2.81 -2.42
C GLY A 176 0.29 2.64 -3.23
N HIS A 177 0.72 1.40 -3.38
CA HIS A 177 1.77 0.99 -4.31
C HIS A 177 1.25 -0.16 -5.16
N ARG A 178 1.59 -0.14 -6.44
CA ARG A 178 1.31 -1.23 -7.38
C ARG A 178 2.61 -1.88 -7.79
N LEU A 179 2.62 -3.20 -7.68
CA LEU A 179 3.62 -4.07 -8.26
C LEU A 179 2.99 -4.79 -9.46
N ALA A 180 3.59 -4.64 -10.63
CA ALA A 180 3.24 -5.35 -11.85
C ALA A 180 4.55 -5.75 -12.55
N ILE A 181 4.97 -7.00 -12.34
CA ILE A 181 6.28 -7.47 -12.80
C ILE A 181 6.15 -8.00 -14.23
N ASP A 182 6.87 -7.37 -15.16
CA ASP A 182 7.20 -8.01 -16.43
C ASP A 182 8.35 -9.00 -16.17
N VAL A 183 7.98 -10.27 -15.97
CA VAL A 183 8.90 -11.34 -15.58
C VAL A 183 10.01 -11.55 -16.62
N PRO A 184 9.74 -11.61 -17.94
CA PRO A 184 10.80 -11.66 -18.96
C PRO A 184 11.80 -10.50 -18.85
N THR A 185 11.31 -9.26 -18.78
CA THR A 185 12.16 -8.06 -18.71
C THR A 185 13.00 -8.04 -17.43
N LEU A 186 12.40 -8.42 -16.30
CA LEU A 186 13.11 -8.53 -15.02
C LEU A 186 14.19 -9.63 -15.08
N THR A 187 13.85 -10.80 -15.62
CA THR A 187 14.79 -11.93 -15.75
C THR A 187 16.02 -11.54 -16.56
N GLN A 188 15.82 -10.87 -17.70
CA GLN A 188 16.91 -10.39 -18.54
C GLN A 188 17.80 -9.37 -17.80
N ALA A 189 17.20 -8.43 -17.09
CA ALA A 189 17.93 -7.40 -16.35
C ALA A 189 18.76 -8.00 -15.19
N LEU A 190 18.15 -8.88 -14.38
CA LEU A 190 18.87 -9.57 -13.30
C LEU A 190 20.00 -10.44 -13.84
N GLY A 191 19.78 -11.15 -14.95
CA GLY A 191 20.81 -11.95 -15.61
C GLY A 191 21.97 -11.12 -16.18
N GLY A 192 21.74 -9.85 -16.53
CA GLY A 192 22.81 -8.89 -16.85
C GLY A 192 23.65 -8.55 -15.62
N LEU A 193 23.00 -8.10 -14.56
CA LEU A 193 23.66 -7.69 -13.31
C LEU A 193 24.44 -8.81 -12.63
N ILE A 194 23.98 -10.06 -12.74
CA ILE A 194 24.70 -11.24 -12.25
C ILE A 194 25.98 -11.47 -13.06
N ARG A 195 25.93 -11.34 -14.40
CA ARG A 195 27.12 -11.51 -15.26
C ARG A 195 28.14 -10.38 -15.10
N GLU A 196 27.72 -9.23 -14.62
CA GLU A 196 28.56 -8.07 -14.31
C GLU A 196 29.09 -8.08 -12.85
N ASP A 197 28.85 -9.17 -12.10
CA ASP A 197 29.20 -9.31 -10.68
C ASP A 197 28.61 -8.24 -9.75
N VAL A 198 27.56 -7.53 -10.19
CA VAL A 198 26.82 -6.56 -9.38
C VAL A 198 25.89 -7.27 -8.39
N LEU A 199 25.21 -8.34 -8.85
CA LEU A 199 24.37 -9.19 -8.01
C LEU A 199 25.11 -10.49 -7.69
N THR A 200 25.63 -10.60 -6.48
CA THR A 200 26.36 -11.80 -6.02
C THR A 200 25.49 -12.68 -5.13
N ALA A 201 25.64 -14.00 -5.24
CA ALA A 201 24.93 -14.97 -4.40
C ALA A 201 25.59 -15.21 -3.02
N GLY A 202 26.76 -14.62 -2.77
CA GLY A 202 27.56 -14.83 -1.57
C GLY A 202 27.41 -13.73 -0.52
N THR A 203 27.83 -14.04 0.71
CA THR A 203 28.04 -13.08 1.81
C THR A 203 29.00 -11.98 1.34
N PRO A 204 28.72 -10.68 1.57
CA PRO A 204 29.68 -9.63 1.23
C PRO A 204 31.04 -9.94 1.88
N PRO A 205 32.17 -9.69 1.20
CA PRO A 205 33.48 -10.02 1.74
C PRO A 205 33.66 -9.33 3.10
N ARG A 206 33.97 -10.13 4.13
CA ARG A 206 34.30 -9.64 5.47
C ARG A 206 35.49 -8.70 5.32
N ARG A 207 35.28 -7.39 5.49
CA ARG A 207 36.39 -6.42 5.52
C ARG A 207 37.40 -6.92 6.55
N PRO A 208 38.70 -7.07 6.22
CA PRO A 208 39.68 -7.38 7.24
C PRO A 208 39.67 -6.23 8.25
N HIS A 209 39.43 -6.58 9.52
CA HIS A 209 39.71 -5.68 10.63
C HIS A 209 41.18 -5.26 10.49
N ALA A 210 41.42 -3.99 10.16
CA ALA A 210 42.72 -3.40 10.37
C ALA A 210 42.91 -3.35 11.89
N ASP A 211 43.68 -4.29 12.42
CA ASP A 211 44.23 -4.21 13.78
C ASP A 211 45.15 -2.99 13.84
N LEU A 212 44.56 -1.83 14.16
CA LEU A 212 45.26 -0.65 14.62
C LEU A 212 45.56 -0.83 16.11
N SER A 213 46.52 -1.71 16.42
CA SER A 213 47.25 -1.65 17.69
C SER A 213 48.44 -0.70 17.49
N LEU A 214 48.20 0.58 17.75
CA LEU A 214 49.25 1.57 17.90
C LEU A 214 49.92 1.34 19.26
N ALA A 215 51.18 0.92 19.22
CA ALA A 215 52.06 0.91 20.38
C ALA A 215 52.23 2.35 20.91
N SER A 216 51.88 2.57 22.18
CA SER A 216 52.23 3.79 22.93
C SER A 216 53.73 3.86 23.19
N PRO A 217 54.41 4.98 22.94
CA PRO A 217 55.73 5.23 23.51
C PRO A 217 55.59 5.71 24.97
N VAL A 218 56.35 5.06 25.84
CA VAL A 218 56.59 5.44 27.25
C VAL A 218 57.59 6.58 27.28
N ALA A 219 57.25 7.71 27.91
CA ALA A 219 58.21 8.60 28.54
C ALA A 219 57.52 9.57 29.51
N ALA A 220 57.76 9.40 30.81
CA ALA A 220 58.17 10.46 31.76
C ALA A 220 58.02 9.96 33.21
N VAL A 221 59.14 9.65 33.88
CA VAL A 221 59.42 10.09 35.26
C VAL A 221 60.94 10.24 35.44
N ALA A 222 61.32 11.39 36.01
CA ALA A 222 62.62 11.87 36.49
C ALA A 222 63.49 12.63 35.48
#